data_AF-A0A1G2ZSR0-F1
#
_entry.id   AF-A0A1G2ZSR0-F1
#
_cell.length_a   1.000
_cell.length_b   1.000
_cell.length_c   1.000
_cell.angle_alpha   90.00
_cell.angle_beta   90.00
_cell.angle_gamma   90.00
#
_symmetry.space_group_name_H-M   'P 1'
#
loop_
_entity.id
_entity.type
_entity.pdbx_description
1 polymer ?
#
loop_
_entity_poly.entity_id
_entity_poly.type
_entity_poly.pdbx_seq_one_letter_code
_entity_poly.pdbx_strand_id
1 'polypeptide(L)'
;MKIAASIELVMQLAAQEATSGRFKEIEPPHIVAAILKFAELPVEEVDRAAPGSDAAKQLAAEVRAVRKELAARGIDSTQARRKLRAELGRGDAPPGVPPQHRSAAAREVFDAATRIAERKGDALKAEHLLAALLASPSPLIVKVLGNALKTQTWQAGDVALLEKHGQDLTKLAAEGKLPAVKGREAERKALIRTIAEGGKRAVVLITDNIEAIRQLVASLAQAIAKEEVPASLKGARIVDISALDTDMGMNTTLQPQLEDAFAEAARAENLWLLTPAIEPHVASPAGNWWHDPLRVALEQGDVRMICPATPTGYLWVKDDPVWKRWASAMRLQETIEGEVPQEL
;
A
#
# COMPACT_ATOMS: atom_id res chain seq x y z
N MET A 1 14.57 -3.75 -23.66
CA MET A 1 13.12 -4.02 -23.56
C MET A 1 12.42 -3.54 -24.82
N LYS A 2 11.41 -4.26 -25.34
CA LYS A 2 10.62 -3.82 -26.50
C LYS A 2 9.58 -2.77 -26.06
N ILE A 3 9.40 -1.73 -26.88
CA ILE A 3 8.41 -0.67 -26.66
C ILE A 3 7.29 -0.84 -27.68
N ALA A 4 6.04 -0.84 -27.24
CA ALA A 4 4.88 -0.96 -28.12
C ALA A 4 4.52 0.39 -28.78
N ALA A 5 3.87 0.33 -29.95
CA ALA A 5 3.43 1.51 -30.68
C ALA A 5 2.46 2.40 -29.87
N SER A 6 1.75 1.83 -28.89
CA SER A 6 0.90 2.59 -27.98
C SER A 6 1.67 3.62 -27.15
N ILE A 7 2.92 3.32 -26.77
CA ILE A 7 3.77 4.22 -25.99
C ILE A 7 4.15 5.44 -26.83
N GLU A 8 4.51 5.23 -28.09
CA GLU A 8 4.82 6.32 -29.01
C GLU A 8 3.61 7.25 -29.18
N LEU A 9 2.42 6.67 -29.39
CA LEU A 9 1.19 7.45 -29.54
C LEU A 9 0.80 8.19 -28.25
N VAL A 10 0.91 7.55 -27.08
CA VAL A 10 0.68 8.18 -25.79
C VAL A 10 1.66 9.34 -25.58
N MET A 11 2.93 9.20 -25.98
CA MET A 11 3.92 10.27 -25.86
C MET A 11 3.63 11.44 -26.80
N GLN A 12 3.19 11.18 -28.03
CA GLN A 12 2.74 12.23 -28.95
C GLN A 12 1.54 12.99 -28.37
N LEU A 13 0.54 12.29 -27.84
CA LEU A 13 -0.61 12.90 -27.19
C LEU A 13 -0.20 13.71 -25.95
N ALA A 14 0.72 13.18 -25.12
CA ALA A 14 1.19 13.89 -23.93
C ALA A 14 1.96 15.17 -24.29
N ALA A 15 2.77 15.14 -25.34
CA ALA A 15 3.45 16.31 -25.87
C ALA A 15 2.44 17.35 -26.39
N GLN A 16 1.37 16.92 -27.06
CA GLN A 16 0.29 17.81 -27.51
C GLN A 16 -0.46 18.45 -26.33
N GLU A 17 -0.74 17.69 -25.27
CA GLU A 17 -1.34 18.23 -24.03
C GLU A 17 -0.46 19.30 -23.40
N ALA A 18 0.84 19.01 -23.23
CA ALA A 18 1.80 19.94 -22.65
C ALA A 18 1.96 21.21 -23.51
N THR A 19 2.05 21.06 -24.84
CA THR A 19 2.13 22.19 -25.78
C THR A 19 0.89 23.07 -25.69
N SER A 20 -0.30 22.47 -25.68
CA SER A 20 -1.58 23.19 -25.60
C SER A 20 -1.73 23.90 -24.24
N GLY A 21 -1.29 23.24 -23.18
CA GLY A 21 -1.25 23.76 -21.82
C GLY A 21 -0.14 24.77 -21.55
N ARG A 22 0.80 24.98 -22.49
CA ARG A 22 1.98 25.85 -22.34
C ARG A 22 2.95 25.38 -21.25
N PHE A 23 3.17 24.08 -21.13
CA PHE A 23 4.16 23.50 -20.21
C PHE A 23 5.50 23.26 -20.90
N LYS A 24 6.61 23.52 -20.18
CA LYS A 24 7.98 23.36 -20.71
C LYS A 24 8.42 21.91 -20.81
N GLU A 25 7.81 21.04 -20.01
CA GLU A 25 8.14 19.62 -19.91
C GLU A 25 6.89 18.75 -19.97
N ILE A 26 7.07 17.48 -20.33
CA ILE A 26 6.04 16.45 -20.17
C ILE A 26 6.08 15.96 -18.72
N GLU A 27 4.99 16.22 -18.01
CA GLU A 27 4.76 15.82 -16.61
C GLU A 27 3.74 14.67 -16.49
N PRO A 28 3.69 13.94 -15.37
CA PRO A 28 2.73 12.85 -15.16
C PRO A 28 1.26 13.17 -15.48
N PRO A 29 0.70 14.36 -15.16
CA PRO A 29 -0.65 14.72 -15.56
C PRO A 29 -0.89 14.71 -17.07
N HIS A 30 0.10 15.10 -17.88
CA HIS A 30 0.00 15.07 -19.33
C HIS A 30 -0.06 13.64 -19.85
N ILE A 31 0.68 12.72 -19.23
CA ILE A 31 0.66 11.29 -19.58
C ILE A 31 -0.69 10.67 -19.23
N VAL A 32 -1.27 11.01 -18.07
CA VAL A 32 -2.63 10.58 -17.72
C VAL A 32 -3.64 11.10 -18.75
N ALA A 33 -3.62 12.40 -19.06
CA ALA A 33 -4.51 12.99 -20.06
C ALA A 33 -4.38 12.29 -21.43
N ALA A 34 -3.15 11.97 -21.83
CA ALA A 34 -2.86 11.24 -23.06
C ALA A 34 -3.40 9.81 -23.06
N ILE A 35 -3.26 9.06 -21.95
CA ILE A 35 -3.81 7.71 -21.82
C ILE A 35 -5.34 7.72 -21.85
N LEU A 36 -5.96 8.69 -21.17
CA LEU A 36 -7.41 8.86 -21.21
C LEU A 36 -7.87 9.18 -22.65
N LYS A 37 -7.10 9.99 -23.39
CA LYS A 37 -7.39 10.27 -24.81
C LYS A 37 -7.16 9.05 -25.70
N PHE A 38 -6.11 8.28 -25.44
CA PHE A 38 -5.82 7.01 -26.12
C PHE A 38 -6.98 6.02 -25.95
N ALA A 39 -7.57 5.95 -24.76
CA ALA A 39 -8.76 5.12 -24.51
C ALA A 39 -10.00 5.58 -25.32
N GLU A 40 -10.07 6.83 -25.76
CA GLU A 40 -11.18 7.34 -26.59
C GLU A 40 -11.02 7.00 -28.09
N LEU A 41 -9.90 6.40 -28.53
CA LEU A 41 -9.64 6.15 -29.95
C LEU A 41 -10.65 5.15 -30.55
N PRO A 42 -11.25 5.44 -31.71
CA PRO A 42 -12.18 4.52 -32.37
C PRO A 42 -11.45 3.27 -32.85
N VAL A 43 -11.64 2.15 -32.16
CA VAL A 43 -10.88 0.90 -32.41
C VAL A 43 -11.21 0.33 -33.79
N GLU A 44 -12.44 0.55 -34.24
CA GLU A 44 -12.95 0.15 -35.54
C GLU A 44 -12.30 0.95 -36.69
N GLU A 45 -11.89 2.19 -36.43
CA GLU A 45 -11.15 3.01 -37.41
C GLU A 45 -9.65 2.67 -37.42
N VAL A 46 -9.09 2.28 -36.27
CA VAL A 46 -7.70 1.78 -36.18
C VAL A 46 -7.52 0.52 -37.02
N ASP A 47 -8.47 -0.41 -36.97
CA ASP A 47 -8.46 -1.64 -37.78
C ASP A 47 -8.73 -1.34 -39.27
N ARG A 48 -9.60 -0.37 -39.57
CA ARG A 48 -9.92 0.04 -40.95
C ARG A 48 -8.79 0.81 -41.64
N ALA A 49 -8.00 1.59 -40.90
CA ALA A 49 -6.89 2.38 -41.44
C ALA A 49 -5.70 1.51 -41.90
N ALA A 50 -5.56 0.31 -41.34
CA ALA A 50 -4.54 -0.66 -41.76
C ALA A 50 -5.06 -2.11 -41.62
N PRO A 51 -5.99 -2.54 -42.49
CA PRO A 51 -6.66 -3.82 -42.39
C PRO A 51 -5.66 -4.98 -42.41
N GLY A 52 -5.67 -5.81 -41.37
CA GLY A 52 -4.82 -6.99 -41.30
C GLY A 52 -3.38 -6.77 -40.84
N SER A 53 -2.96 -5.54 -40.56
CA SER A 53 -1.65 -5.27 -39.94
C SER A 53 -1.63 -5.75 -38.49
N ASP A 54 -0.62 -6.55 -38.13
CA ASP A 54 -0.43 -7.02 -36.75
C ASP A 54 -0.25 -5.85 -35.76
N ALA A 55 0.34 -4.73 -36.21
CA ALA A 55 0.49 -3.53 -35.40
C ALA A 55 -0.86 -2.86 -35.09
N ALA A 56 -1.78 -2.79 -36.06
CA ALA A 56 -3.11 -2.23 -35.86
C ALA A 56 -3.95 -3.09 -34.89
N LYS A 57 -3.86 -4.41 -35.03
CA LYS A 57 -4.51 -5.37 -34.11
C LYS A 57 -3.96 -5.26 -32.69
N GLN A 58 -2.64 -5.13 -32.53
CA GLN A 58 -2.01 -4.95 -31.23
C GLN A 58 -2.42 -3.63 -30.58
N LEU A 59 -2.39 -2.53 -31.34
CA LEU A 59 -2.82 -1.22 -30.86
C LEU A 59 -4.29 -1.23 -30.43
N ALA A 60 -5.17 -1.83 -31.23
CA ALA A 60 -6.57 -2.04 -30.91
C ALA A 60 -6.77 -2.84 -29.61
N ALA A 61 -5.98 -3.91 -29.42
CA ALA A 61 -6.01 -4.70 -28.19
C ALA A 61 -5.59 -3.88 -26.98
N GLU A 62 -4.56 -3.05 -27.11
CA GLU A 62 -4.10 -2.17 -26.03
C GLU A 62 -5.11 -1.06 -25.68
N VAL A 63 -5.79 -0.47 -26.67
CA VAL A 63 -6.90 0.47 -26.40
C VAL A 63 -8.00 -0.22 -25.60
N ARG A 64 -8.38 -1.45 -25.96
CA ARG A 64 -9.38 -2.24 -25.23
C ARG A 64 -8.92 -2.57 -23.81
N ALA A 65 -7.64 -2.91 -23.62
CA ALA A 65 -7.07 -3.20 -22.30
C ALA A 65 -7.14 -1.97 -21.38
N VAL A 66 -6.73 -0.80 -21.88
CA VAL A 66 -6.84 0.47 -21.13
C VAL A 66 -8.30 0.80 -20.80
N ARG A 67 -9.24 0.65 -21.76
CA ARG A 67 -10.67 0.86 -21.51
C ARG A 67 -11.20 -0.03 -20.40
N LYS A 68 -10.82 -1.31 -20.41
CA LYS A 68 -11.24 -2.27 -19.39
C LYS A 68 -10.76 -1.84 -18.01
N GLU A 69 -9.50 -1.40 -17.89
CA GLU A 69 -8.93 -0.92 -16.62
C GLU A 69 -9.63 0.34 -16.10
N LEU A 70 -9.91 1.30 -16.99
CA LEU A 70 -10.63 2.52 -16.63
C LEU A 70 -12.07 2.22 -16.21
N ALA A 71 -12.78 1.35 -16.94
CA ALA A 71 -14.15 0.95 -16.62
C ALA A 71 -14.25 0.20 -15.30
N ALA A 72 -13.29 -0.70 -15.00
CA ALA A 72 -13.22 -1.41 -13.71
C ALA A 72 -13.14 -0.46 -12.51
N ARG A 73 -12.62 0.75 -12.72
CA ARG A 73 -12.47 1.81 -11.72
C ARG A 73 -13.55 2.88 -11.78
N GLY A 74 -14.57 2.71 -12.63
CA GLY A 74 -15.60 3.72 -12.85
C GLY A 74 -15.08 5.04 -13.42
N ILE A 75 -13.94 5.02 -14.12
CA ILE A 75 -13.35 6.21 -14.74
C ILE A 75 -13.99 6.42 -16.12
N ASP A 76 -14.80 7.46 -16.24
CA ASP A 76 -15.15 8.01 -17.56
C ASP A 76 -13.96 8.80 -18.11
N SER A 77 -13.36 8.33 -19.21
CA SER A 77 -12.13 8.90 -19.75
C SER A 77 -12.30 10.35 -20.19
N THR A 78 -13.46 10.71 -20.73
CA THR A 78 -13.74 12.06 -21.23
C THR A 78 -13.92 13.04 -20.08
N GLN A 79 -14.72 12.69 -19.07
CA GLN A 79 -14.95 13.52 -17.89
C GLN A 79 -13.67 13.69 -17.07
N ALA A 80 -12.94 12.59 -16.84
CA ALA A 80 -11.67 12.61 -16.11
C ALA A 80 -10.63 13.50 -16.80
N ARG A 81 -10.50 13.41 -18.13
CA ARG A 81 -9.56 14.23 -18.91
C ARG A 81 -9.94 15.71 -18.88
N ARG A 82 -11.24 16.04 -19.00
CA ARG A 82 -11.72 17.43 -18.90
C ARG A 82 -11.43 18.02 -17.53
N LYS A 83 -11.74 17.29 -16.46
CA LYS A 83 -11.46 17.69 -15.08
C LYS A 83 -9.95 17.86 -14.83
N LEU A 84 -9.14 16.93 -15.34
CA LEU A 84 -7.67 17.01 -15.24
C LEU A 84 -7.12 18.29 -15.85
N ARG A 85 -7.55 18.65 -17.05
CA ARG A 85 -7.12 19.90 -17.71
C ARG A 85 -7.57 21.16 -16.96
N ALA A 86 -8.78 21.15 -16.42
CA ALA A 86 -9.29 22.27 -15.64
C ALA A 86 -8.44 22.51 -14.37
N GLU A 87 -8.03 21.43 -13.71
CA GLU A 87 -7.24 21.49 -12.48
C GLU A 87 -5.74 21.71 -12.72
N LEU A 88 -5.19 21.15 -13.80
CA LEU A 88 -3.79 21.33 -14.19
C LEU A 88 -3.49 22.79 -14.58
N GLY A 89 -4.49 23.50 -15.10
CA GLY A 89 -4.37 24.91 -15.46
C GLY A 89 -3.48 25.14 -16.67
N ARG A 90 -2.72 26.23 -16.66
CA ARG A 90 -1.90 26.69 -17.79
C ARG A 90 -0.49 27.02 -17.32
N GLY A 91 0.51 26.51 -18.02
CA GLY A 91 1.91 26.81 -17.78
C GLY A 91 2.35 28.15 -18.38
N ASP A 92 3.66 28.40 -18.31
CA ASP A 92 4.32 29.67 -18.64
C ASP A 92 5.11 29.63 -19.96
N ALA A 93 5.18 28.49 -20.66
CA ALA A 93 5.92 28.36 -21.92
C ALA A 93 5.32 29.22 -23.04
N PRO A 94 6.08 29.60 -24.08
CA PRO A 94 5.50 30.32 -25.23
C PRO A 94 4.45 29.47 -25.97
N PRO A 95 3.40 30.09 -26.57
CA PRO A 95 2.37 29.35 -27.29
C PRO A 95 2.95 28.53 -28.46
N GLY A 96 2.53 27.27 -28.59
CA GLY A 96 2.91 26.40 -29.71
C GLY A 96 4.32 25.82 -29.64
N VAL A 97 5.09 26.11 -28.59
CA VAL A 97 6.42 25.51 -28.38
C VAL A 97 6.26 24.13 -27.73
N PRO A 98 6.69 23.05 -28.40
CA PRO A 98 6.60 21.72 -27.82
C PRO A 98 7.59 21.54 -26.67
N PRO A 99 7.25 20.72 -25.65
CA PRO A 99 8.17 20.40 -24.58
C PRO A 99 9.38 19.64 -25.12
N GLN A 100 10.57 19.99 -24.66
CA GLN A 100 11.81 19.35 -25.13
C GLN A 100 12.05 18.00 -24.45
N HIS A 101 11.64 17.88 -23.18
CA HIS A 101 11.96 16.73 -22.34
C HIS A 101 10.79 16.31 -21.45
N ARG A 102 10.89 15.07 -20.95
CA ARG A 102 10.12 14.60 -19.79
C ARG A 102 10.76 15.13 -18.51
N SER A 103 9.91 15.54 -17.57
CA SER A 103 10.30 15.86 -16.19
C SER A 103 10.89 14.64 -15.47
N ALA A 104 11.57 14.87 -14.34
CA ALA A 104 12.12 13.78 -13.51
C ALA A 104 11.02 12.81 -13.05
N ALA A 105 9.90 13.32 -12.53
CA ALA A 105 8.76 12.51 -12.10
C ALA A 105 8.15 11.71 -13.27
N ALA A 106 8.11 12.27 -14.48
CA ALA A 106 7.66 11.53 -15.65
C ALA A 106 8.64 10.39 -16.03
N ARG A 107 9.95 10.55 -15.82
CA ARG A 107 10.92 9.46 -16.06
C ARG A 107 10.74 8.33 -15.06
N GLU A 108 10.52 8.65 -13.79
CA GLU A 108 10.26 7.65 -12.74
C GLU A 108 9.01 6.80 -13.04
N VAL A 109 7.94 7.42 -13.57
CA VAL A 109 6.74 6.71 -14.05
C VAL A 109 7.09 5.70 -15.14
N PHE A 110 7.95 6.08 -16.09
CA PHE A 110 8.38 5.19 -17.16
C PHE A 110 9.25 4.04 -16.63
N ASP A 111 10.12 4.30 -15.67
CA ASP A 111 10.95 3.28 -15.03
C ASP A 111 10.09 2.30 -14.21
N ALA A 112 9.05 2.80 -13.55
CA ALA A 112 8.06 1.96 -12.87
C ALA A 112 7.25 1.11 -13.87
N ALA A 113 6.77 1.69 -14.96
CA ALA A 113 6.05 0.98 -16.02
C ALA A 113 6.92 -0.09 -16.70
N THR A 114 8.20 0.21 -16.89
CA THR A 114 9.23 -0.72 -17.39
C THR A 114 9.33 -1.95 -16.49
N ARG A 115 9.48 -1.73 -15.17
CA ARG A 115 9.50 -2.81 -14.17
C ARG A 115 8.21 -3.64 -14.15
N ILE A 116 7.05 -3.03 -14.42
CA ILE A 116 5.78 -3.77 -14.53
C ILE A 116 5.79 -4.67 -15.78
N ALA A 117 6.22 -4.14 -16.93
CA ALA A 117 6.29 -4.88 -18.18
C ALA A 117 7.28 -6.06 -18.09
N GLU A 118 8.47 -5.84 -17.52
CA GLU A 118 9.50 -6.86 -17.35
C GLU A 118 9.03 -8.01 -16.46
N ARG A 119 8.35 -7.71 -15.34
CA ARG A 119 7.77 -8.74 -14.46
C ARG A 119 6.73 -9.61 -15.16
N LYS A 120 6.03 -9.07 -16.17
CA LYS A 120 5.05 -9.80 -16.98
C LYS A 120 5.66 -10.48 -18.20
N GLY A 121 6.96 -10.27 -18.48
CA GLY A 121 7.61 -10.76 -19.70
C GLY A 121 7.07 -10.12 -20.97
N ASP A 122 6.56 -8.89 -20.90
CA ASP A 122 5.85 -8.21 -21.98
C ASP A 122 6.63 -6.98 -22.51
N ALA A 123 6.22 -6.46 -23.66
CA ALA A 123 6.65 -5.15 -24.12
C ALA A 123 6.06 -4.03 -23.23
N LEU A 124 6.74 -2.88 -23.16
CA LEU A 124 6.21 -1.70 -22.51
C LEU A 124 5.01 -1.16 -23.32
N LYS A 125 3.85 -1.01 -22.67
CA LYS A 125 2.55 -0.72 -23.27
C LYS A 125 1.81 0.36 -22.48
N ALA A 126 0.80 0.99 -23.09
CA ALA A 126 0.02 2.05 -22.44
C ALA A 126 -0.63 1.60 -21.11
N GLU A 127 -1.02 0.33 -21.00
CA GLU A 127 -1.56 -0.25 -19.76
C GLU A 127 -0.55 -0.24 -18.59
N HIS A 128 0.74 -0.45 -18.89
CA HIS A 128 1.82 -0.43 -17.91
C HIS A 128 2.09 0.98 -17.40
N LEU A 129 2.03 1.98 -18.29
CA LEU A 129 2.08 3.39 -17.91
C LEU A 129 0.89 3.79 -17.04
N LEU A 130 -0.32 3.36 -17.41
CA LEU A 130 -1.51 3.62 -16.61
C LEU A 130 -1.37 3.00 -15.21
N ALA A 131 -0.96 1.74 -15.12
CA ALA A 131 -0.75 1.07 -13.84
C ALA A 131 0.29 1.80 -12.96
N ALA A 132 1.42 2.23 -13.54
CA ALA A 132 2.44 3.00 -12.80
C ALA A 132 1.90 4.35 -12.27
N LEU A 133 1.14 5.07 -13.10
CA LEU A 133 0.54 6.35 -12.71
C LEU A 133 -0.53 6.22 -11.63
N LEU A 134 -1.27 5.11 -11.62
CA LEU A 134 -2.29 4.84 -10.61
C LEU A 134 -1.68 4.30 -9.30
N ALA A 135 -0.53 3.62 -9.37
CA ALA A 135 0.19 3.13 -8.19
C ALA A 135 0.87 4.27 -7.40
N SER A 136 1.42 5.27 -8.10
CA SER A 136 2.05 6.44 -7.47
C SER A 136 1.46 7.75 -8.04
N PRO A 137 0.19 8.05 -7.74
CA PRO A 137 -0.49 9.21 -8.31
C PRO A 137 0.04 10.50 -7.67
N SER A 138 0.30 11.52 -8.50
CA SER A 138 0.60 12.85 -7.99
C SER A 138 -0.62 13.45 -7.27
N PRO A 139 -0.46 14.47 -6.39
CA PRO A 139 -1.58 15.08 -5.68
C PRO A 139 -2.71 15.56 -6.60
N LEU A 140 -2.37 16.05 -7.79
CA LEU A 140 -3.33 16.46 -8.80
C LEU A 140 -4.13 15.27 -9.36
N ILE A 141 -3.45 14.16 -9.65
CA ILE A 141 -4.09 12.92 -10.12
C ILE A 141 -5.03 12.38 -9.05
N VAL A 142 -4.64 12.42 -7.78
CA VAL A 142 -5.52 12.08 -6.64
C VAL A 142 -6.73 12.98 -6.57
N LYS A 143 -6.58 14.30 -6.72
CA LYS A 143 -7.72 15.24 -6.72
C LYS A 143 -8.72 14.96 -7.84
N VAL A 144 -8.22 14.56 -9.01
CA VAL A 144 -9.04 14.35 -10.21
C VAL A 144 -9.71 12.99 -10.20
N LEU A 145 -8.93 11.93 -9.96
CA LEU A 145 -9.34 10.53 -10.03
C LEU A 145 -9.70 9.92 -8.67
N GLY A 146 -9.61 10.65 -7.56
CA GLY A 146 -9.63 10.13 -6.19
C GLY A 146 -10.76 9.20 -5.80
N ASN A 147 -11.96 9.32 -6.38
CA ASN A 147 -13.04 8.35 -6.14
C ASN A 147 -12.86 7.06 -6.97
N ALA A 148 -12.28 7.18 -8.16
CA ALA A 148 -11.93 6.04 -9.00
C ALA A 148 -10.63 5.32 -8.57
N LEU A 149 -9.75 6.03 -7.85
CA LEU A 149 -8.63 5.43 -7.11
C LEU A 149 -9.11 4.67 -5.86
N LYS A 150 -10.29 5.01 -5.33
CA LYS A 150 -10.96 4.31 -4.22
C LYS A 150 -11.78 3.10 -4.66
N THR A 151 -12.36 3.11 -5.87
CA THR A 151 -12.98 1.93 -6.48
C THR A 151 -11.91 1.02 -7.06
N GLN A 152 -11.27 0.33 -6.15
CA GLN A 152 -10.94 -1.05 -6.41
C GLN A 152 -11.91 -1.90 -5.58
N THR A 153 -12.99 -2.35 -6.22
CA THR A 153 -13.55 -3.66 -5.89
C THR A 153 -12.56 -4.69 -6.39
N TRP A 154 -11.55 -4.84 -5.57
CA TRP A 154 -10.50 -5.81 -5.70
C TRP A 154 -11.09 -7.22 -5.66
N GLN A 155 -10.73 -8.04 -6.64
CA GLN A 155 -11.04 -9.47 -6.62
C GLN A 155 -10.23 -10.12 -5.49
N ALA A 156 -10.47 -11.39 -5.17
CA ALA A 156 -9.86 -12.13 -4.06
C ALA A 156 -8.34 -12.38 -4.22
N GLY A 157 -7.58 -11.35 -4.54
CA GLY A 157 -6.15 -11.33 -4.81
C GLY A 157 -5.46 -10.01 -4.43
N ASP A 158 -6.17 -8.97 -4.00
CA ASP A 158 -5.54 -7.70 -3.56
C ASP A 158 -5.21 -7.66 -2.07
N VAL A 159 -5.23 -8.85 -1.47
CA VAL A 159 -4.56 -9.17 -0.22
C VAL A 159 -3.18 -9.81 -0.49
N ALA A 160 -2.70 -9.80 -1.74
CA ALA A 160 -1.56 -10.62 -2.19
C ALA A 160 -0.22 -10.35 -1.49
N LEU A 161 -0.03 -9.25 -0.75
CA LEU A 161 1.18 -9.02 0.03
C LEU A 161 1.00 -9.50 1.47
N LEU A 162 -0.05 -9.06 2.17
CA LEU A 162 -0.34 -9.52 3.53
C LEU A 162 -0.77 -10.99 3.61
N GLU A 163 -1.39 -11.57 2.58
CA GLU A 163 -1.67 -13.02 2.51
C GLU A 163 -0.45 -13.84 2.11
N LYS A 164 0.47 -13.28 1.33
CA LYS A 164 1.67 -14.00 0.88
C LYS A 164 2.81 -13.94 1.88
N HIS A 165 2.93 -12.82 2.60
CA HIS A 165 4.05 -12.55 3.50
C HIS A 165 3.62 -12.33 4.95
N GLY A 166 2.33 -12.08 5.21
CA GLY A 166 1.78 -12.01 6.55
C GLY A 166 1.02 -13.29 6.93
N GLN A 167 0.83 -13.49 8.22
CA GLN A 167 0.06 -14.60 8.77
C GLN A 167 -1.22 -14.06 9.42
N ASP A 168 -2.38 -14.45 8.88
CA ASP A 168 -3.68 -14.05 9.41
C ASP A 168 -4.02 -14.82 10.69
N LEU A 169 -3.74 -14.21 11.84
CA LEU A 169 -3.97 -14.81 13.15
C LEU A 169 -5.48 -14.98 13.42
N THR A 170 -6.31 -14.04 12.97
CA THR A 170 -7.77 -14.13 13.14
C THR A 170 -8.40 -15.29 12.36
N LYS A 171 -7.93 -15.52 11.13
CA LYS A 171 -8.32 -16.69 10.34
C LYS A 171 -7.85 -17.98 10.98
N LEU A 172 -6.59 -18.06 11.40
CA LEU A 172 -6.05 -19.23 12.10
C LEU A 172 -6.80 -19.51 13.40
N ALA A 173 -7.23 -18.47 14.11
CA ALA A 173 -8.04 -18.60 15.32
C ALA A 173 -9.42 -19.19 15.02
N ALA A 174 -10.10 -18.68 13.98
CA ALA A 174 -11.39 -19.20 13.52
C ALA A 174 -11.31 -20.66 13.06
N GLU A 175 -10.18 -21.05 12.45
CA GLU A 175 -9.88 -22.43 12.05
C GLU A 175 -9.41 -23.32 13.22
N GLY A 176 -9.25 -22.79 14.43
CA GLY A 176 -8.79 -23.54 15.60
C GLY A 176 -7.31 -23.95 15.54
N LYS A 177 -6.51 -23.31 14.68
CA LYS A 177 -5.09 -23.62 14.45
C LYS A 177 -4.12 -22.87 15.37
N LEU A 178 -4.58 -21.81 16.05
CA LEU A 178 -3.77 -21.12 17.04
C LEU A 178 -3.66 -21.92 18.34
N PRO A 179 -2.50 -21.95 19.00
CA PRO A 179 -2.32 -22.67 20.26
C PRO A 179 -3.24 -22.12 21.35
N ALA A 180 -3.70 -22.99 22.26
CA ALA A 180 -4.43 -22.55 23.43
C ALA A 180 -3.49 -21.76 24.35
N VAL A 181 -3.82 -20.49 24.59
CA VAL A 181 -3.06 -19.62 25.49
C VAL A 181 -3.65 -19.75 26.89
N LYS A 182 -2.83 -20.22 27.84
CA LYS A 182 -3.20 -20.28 29.26
C LYS A 182 -2.65 -19.06 29.98
N GLY A 183 -3.48 -18.39 30.78
CA GLY A 183 -3.13 -17.15 31.45
C GLY A 183 -3.22 -15.93 30.51
N ARG A 184 -2.90 -14.75 31.05
CA ARG A 184 -2.94 -13.44 30.35
C ARG A 184 -4.33 -12.85 30.10
N GLU A 185 -5.38 -13.33 30.78
CA GLU A 185 -6.73 -12.78 30.66
C GLU A 185 -6.80 -11.30 31.05
N ALA A 186 -6.09 -10.91 32.11
CA ALA A 186 -6.02 -9.53 32.56
C ALA A 186 -5.35 -8.63 31.51
N GLU A 187 -4.24 -9.09 30.94
CA GLU A 187 -3.51 -8.39 29.88
C GLU A 187 -4.35 -8.30 28.60
N ARG A 188 -5.04 -9.38 28.21
CA ARG A 188 -5.95 -9.38 27.04
C ARG A 188 -7.07 -8.37 27.22
N LYS A 189 -7.70 -8.34 28.40
CA LYS A 189 -8.75 -7.34 28.72
C LYS A 189 -8.20 -5.92 28.68
N ALA A 190 -7.00 -5.69 29.20
CA ALA A 190 -6.34 -4.39 29.14
C ALA A 190 -6.01 -3.95 27.71
N LEU A 191 -5.53 -4.88 26.86
CA LEU A 191 -5.27 -4.62 25.44
C LEU A 191 -6.57 -4.30 24.69
N ILE A 192 -7.62 -5.11 24.88
CA ILE A 192 -8.96 -4.86 24.31
C ILE A 192 -9.44 -3.47 24.69
N ARG A 193 -9.34 -3.11 25.97
CA ARG A 193 -9.74 -1.80 26.48
C ARG A 193 -8.93 -0.67 25.82
N THR A 194 -7.60 -0.81 25.77
CA THR A 194 -6.71 0.18 25.15
C THR A 194 -7.05 0.41 23.68
N ILE A 195 -7.37 -0.67 22.95
CA ILE A 195 -7.79 -0.60 21.56
C ILE A 195 -9.18 0.04 21.44
N ALA A 196 -10.13 -0.37 22.28
CA ALA A 196 -11.52 0.05 22.21
C ALA A 196 -11.76 1.50 22.66
N GLU A 197 -10.92 2.04 23.55
CA GLU A 197 -10.98 3.44 24.01
C GLU A 197 -10.82 4.45 22.85
N GLY A 198 -10.28 4.02 21.70
CA GLY A 198 -10.36 4.76 20.44
C GLY A 198 -9.67 6.13 20.49
N GLY A 199 -8.42 6.20 20.04
CA GLY A 199 -7.70 7.49 19.99
C GLY A 199 -6.23 7.38 19.61
N LYS A 200 -5.63 6.20 19.81
CA LYS A 200 -4.30 5.87 19.33
C LYS A 200 -4.40 4.82 18.23
N ARG A 201 -3.47 4.89 17.29
CA ARG A 201 -3.37 4.01 16.12
C ARG A 201 -2.42 2.85 16.37
N ALA A 202 -1.49 2.99 17.31
CA ALA A 202 -0.59 1.93 17.72
C ALA A 202 -0.74 1.59 19.21
N VAL A 203 -0.52 0.33 19.56
CA VAL A 203 -0.29 -0.12 20.94
C VAL A 203 1.09 -0.74 21.03
N VAL A 204 1.99 -0.12 21.79
CA VAL A 204 3.34 -0.63 22.07
C VAL A 204 3.28 -1.55 23.28
N LEU A 205 3.58 -2.84 23.08
CA LEU A 205 3.62 -3.86 24.11
C LEU A 205 5.06 -4.04 24.57
N ILE A 206 5.33 -3.78 25.85
CA ILE A 206 6.69 -3.71 26.41
C ILE A 206 6.96 -4.94 27.28
N THR A 207 7.96 -5.74 26.93
CA THR A 207 8.46 -6.88 27.72
C THR A 207 9.81 -7.36 27.20
N ASP A 208 10.56 -8.07 28.05
CA ASP A 208 11.77 -8.80 27.63
C ASP A 208 11.44 -10.19 27.03
N ASN A 209 10.20 -10.66 27.20
CA ASN A 209 9.72 -11.93 26.64
C ASN A 209 8.82 -11.72 25.41
N ILE A 210 9.41 -11.63 24.21
CA ILE A 210 8.65 -11.38 22.97
C ILE A 210 7.63 -12.50 22.67
N GLU A 211 7.91 -13.74 23.07
CA GLU A 211 6.96 -14.86 22.91
C GLU A 211 5.66 -14.63 23.70
N ALA A 212 5.76 -14.01 24.88
CA ALA A 212 4.58 -13.62 25.65
C ALA A 212 3.66 -12.64 24.88
N ILE A 213 4.23 -11.75 24.06
CA ILE A 213 3.44 -10.85 23.21
C ILE A 213 2.72 -11.63 22.13
N ARG A 214 3.41 -12.56 21.45
CA ARG A 214 2.78 -13.41 20.42
C ARG A 214 1.60 -14.19 20.99
N GLN A 215 1.76 -14.75 22.19
CA GLN A 215 0.68 -15.43 22.92
C GLN A 215 -0.48 -14.49 23.26
N LEU A 216 -0.20 -13.28 23.77
CA LEU A 216 -1.23 -12.29 24.06
C LEU A 216 -2.04 -11.90 22.81
N VAL A 217 -1.37 -11.67 21.69
CA VAL A 217 -2.01 -11.32 20.42
C VAL A 217 -2.79 -12.49 19.83
N ALA A 218 -2.26 -13.72 19.92
CA ALA A 218 -2.99 -14.94 19.55
C ALA A 218 -4.28 -15.11 20.38
N SER A 219 -4.21 -14.82 21.68
CA SER A 219 -5.37 -14.84 22.58
C SER A 219 -6.40 -13.77 22.21
N LEU A 220 -5.96 -12.58 21.80
CA LEU A 220 -6.84 -11.53 21.27
C LEU A 220 -7.52 -11.99 19.97
N ALA A 221 -6.79 -12.60 19.03
CA ALA A 221 -7.34 -13.13 17.78
C ALA A 221 -8.42 -14.20 18.03
N GLN A 222 -8.20 -15.09 19.01
CA GLN A 222 -9.19 -16.06 19.47
C GLN A 222 -10.45 -15.40 20.03
N ALA A 223 -10.30 -14.35 20.85
CA ALA A 223 -11.45 -13.61 21.37
C ALA A 223 -12.24 -12.91 20.26
N ILE A 224 -11.56 -12.34 19.25
CA ILE A 224 -12.22 -11.73 18.09
C ILE A 224 -12.98 -12.77 17.28
N ALA A 225 -12.37 -13.92 16.98
CA ALA A 225 -12.99 -15.01 16.22
C ALA A 225 -14.23 -15.59 16.91
N LYS A 226 -14.27 -15.56 18.25
CA LYS A 226 -15.43 -15.96 19.07
C LYS A 226 -16.43 -14.83 19.31
N GLU A 227 -16.18 -13.64 18.78
CA GLU A 227 -16.93 -12.41 19.06
C GLU A 227 -17.01 -12.01 20.55
N GLU A 228 -16.06 -12.46 21.37
CA GLU A 228 -15.91 -12.13 22.80
C GLU A 228 -15.22 -10.77 23.01
N VAL A 229 -15.49 -9.81 22.13
CA VAL A 229 -14.88 -8.47 22.12
C VAL A 229 -15.95 -7.38 21.97
N PRO A 230 -15.66 -6.13 22.39
CA PRO A 230 -16.56 -5.00 22.17
C PRO A 230 -16.90 -4.81 20.69
N ALA A 231 -18.03 -4.16 20.39
CA ALA A 231 -18.51 -3.93 19.03
C ALA A 231 -17.47 -3.26 18.11
N SER A 232 -16.60 -2.40 18.66
CA SER A 232 -15.51 -1.74 17.93
C SER A 232 -14.42 -2.69 17.40
N LEU A 233 -14.31 -3.90 17.97
CA LEU A 233 -13.35 -4.93 17.58
C LEU A 233 -14.00 -6.15 16.91
N LYS A 234 -15.33 -6.19 16.81
CA LYS A 234 -16.01 -7.26 16.07
C LYS A 234 -15.64 -7.20 14.60
N GLY A 235 -15.35 -8.37 14.02
CA GLY A 235 -14.88 -8.49 12.64
C GLY A 235 -13.50 -7.87 12.40
N ALA A 236 -12.76 -7.50 13.46
CA ALA A 236 -11.38 -7.06 13.30
C ALA A 236 -10.51 -8.21 12.78
N ARG A 237 -9.54 -7.86 11.94
CA ARG A 237 -8.56 -8.81 11.39
C ARG A 237 -7.21 -8.52 12.03
N ILE A 238 -6.48 -9.55 12.43
CA ILE A 238 -5.09 -9.41 12.93
C ILE A 238 -4.17 -10.16 11.99
N VAL A 239 -3.23 -9.43 11.36
CA VAL A 239 -2.21 -10.01 10.48
C VAL A 239 -0.84 -9.79 11.10
N ASP A 240 -0.11 -10.89 11.30
CA ASP A 240 1.26 -10.89 11.77
C ASP A 240 2.24 -10.74 10.62
N ILE A 241 3.03 -9.67 10.66
CA ILE A 241 4.10 -9.36 9.71
C ILE A 241 5.48 -9.38 10.39
N SER A 242 5.58 -9.85 11.64
CA SER A 242 6.83 -9.90 12.39
C SER A 242 7.91 -10.79 11.75
N ALA A 243 7.49 -11.82 11.00
CA ALA A 243 8.40 -12.71 10.28
C ALA A 243 9.15 -12.04 9.11
N LEU A 244 8.71 -10.85 8.67
CA LEU A 244 9.40 -10.06 7.65
C LEU A 244 10.82 -9.65 8.09
N ASP A 245 11.09 -9.64 9.39
CA ASP A 245 12.38 -9.27 9.98
C ASP A 245 13.43 -10.39 9.87
N THR A 246 12.99 -11.66 9.94
CA THR A 246 13.86 -12.83 10.10
C THR A 246 14.44 -13.38 8.80
N ASP A 247 13.76 -13.23 7.66
CA ASP A 247 14.21 -13.83 6.39
C ASP A 247 15.00 -12.87 5.48
N MET A 248 15.07 -11.58 5.81
CA MET A 248 15.35 -10.55 4.80
C MET A 248 16.41 -9.51 5.21
N GLY A 249 17.53 -10.00 5.73
CA GLY A 249 18.73 -9.18 5.95
C GLY A 249 19.19 -8.48 4.66
N MET A 250 19.37 -7.16 4.73
CA MET A 250 20.05 -6.33 3.73
C MET A 250 19.46 -6.37 2.31
N ASN A 251 18.14 -6.21 2.13
CA ASN A 251 17.57 -6.13 0.79
C ASN A 251 16.67 -4.89 0.62
N THR A 252 17.23 -3.82 0.03
CA THR A 252 16.53 -2.59 -0.39
C THR A 252 15.34 -2.85 -1.33
N THR A 253 15.24 -4.07 -1.88
CA THR A 253 14.15 -4.52 -2.77
C THR A 253 12.81 -4.71 -2.05
N LEU A 254 12.78 -4.74 -0.72
CA LEU A 254 11.60 -5.12 0.08
C LEU A 254 10.94 -3.97 0.82
N GLN A 255 11.66 -2.87 1.03
CA GLN A 255 11.09 -1.66 1.58
C GLN A 255 9.85 -1.18 0.78
N PRO A 256 9.86 -1.21 -0.56
CA PRO A 256 8.66 -0.89 -1.33
C PRO A 256 7.50 -1.87 -1.09
N GLN A 257 7.79 -3.16 -0.86
CA GLN A 257 6.77 -4.17 -0.59
C GLN A 257 6.14 -3.97 0.79
N LEU A 258 6.93 -3.55 1.77
CA LEU A 258 6.45 -3.20 3.11
C LEU A 258 5.60 -1.93 3.08
N GLU A 259 6.03 -0.91 2.34
CA GLU A 259 5.24 0.31 2.11
C GLU A 259 3.92 0.00 1.41
N ASP A 260 3.93 -0.88 0.40
CA ASP A 260 2.73 -1.37 -0.26
C ASP A 260 1.81 -2.12 0.73
N ALA A 261 2.37 -2.95 1.62
CA ALA A 261 1.62 -3.65 2.66
C ALA A 261 1.01 -2.69 3.70
N PHE A 262 1.70 -1.61 4.06
CA PHE A 262 1.14 -0.56 4.92
C PHE A 262 0.06 0.25 4.21
N ALA A 263 0.23 0.54 2.92
CA ALA A 263 -0.80 1.18 2.11
C ALA A 263 -2.04 0.28 1.93
N GLU A 264 -1.84 -1.04 1.80
CA GLU A 264 -2.90 -2.05 1.83
C GLU A 264 -3.63 -2.00 3.18
N ALA A 265 -2.87 -2.01 4.29
CA ALA A 265 -3.44 -2.03 5.62
C ALA A 265 -4.19 -0.74 6.00
N ALA A 266 -3.70 0.42 5.54
CA ALA A 266 -4.36 1.72 5.70
C ALA A 266 -5.75 1.77 5.07
N ARG A 267 -6.00 0.96 4.05
CA ARG A 267 -7.28 0.90 3.32
C ARG A 267 -8.24 -0.13 3.91
N ALA A 268 -7.74 -1.04 4.75
CA ALA A 268 -8.53 -2.12 5.33
C ALA A 268 -9.27 -1.64 6.60
N GLU A 269 -10.59 -1.79 6.59
CA GLU A 269 -11.38 -1.51 7.79
C GLU A 269 -11.10 -2.57 8.87
N ASN A 270 -10.85 -2.10 10.09
CA ASN A 270 -10.61 -2.96 11.27
C ASN A 270 -9.47 -3.97 11.15
N LEU A 271 -8.48 -3.72 10.29
CA LEU A 271 -7.23 -4.48 10.26
C LEU A 271 -6.23 -3.95 11.29
N TRP A 272 -5.60 -4.87 12.02
CA TRP A 272 -4.49 -4.63 12.94
C TRP A 272 -3.27 -5.41 12.47
N LEU A 273 -2.13 -4.72 12.35
CA LEU A 273 -0.85 -5.35 12.04
C LEU A 273 -0.09 -5.66 13.32
N LEU A 274 0.40 -6.88 13.48
CA LEU A 274 1.43 -7.21 14.47
C LEU A 274 2.81 -7.02 13.80
N THR A 275 3.58 -6.04 14.27
CA THR A 275 4.86 -5.65 13.67
C THR A 275 6.03 -6.46 14.22
N PRO A 276 7.22 -6.42 13.59
CA PRO A 276 8.44 -6.85 14.25
C PRO A 276 8.70 -6.07 15.53
N ALA A 277 9.57 -6.64 16.39
CA ALA A 277 9.87 -6.07 17.70
C ALA A 277 10.78 -4.84 17.57
N ILE A 278 10.39 -3.73 18.20
CA ILE A 278 11.20 -2.53 18.27
C ILE A 278 12.40 -2.79 19.19
N GLU A 279 13.59 -2.76 18.62
CA GLU A 279 14.86 -2.85 19.32
C GLU A 279 15.77 -1.66 18.97
N PRO A 280 16.76 -1.28 19.80
CA PRO A 280 17.72 -0.25 19.41
C PRO A 280 18.56 -0.70 18.21
N HIS A 281 18.97 0.22 17.33
CA HIS A 281 19.80 -0.07 16.15
C HIS A 281 21.10 -0.84 16.45
N VAL A 282 21.59 -0.77 17.69
CA VAL A 282 22.83 -1.44 18.12
C VAL A 282 22.63 -2.96 18.32
N ALA A 283 21.38 -3.43 18.44
CA ALA A 283 21.06 -4.83 18.73
C ALA A 283 20.97 -5.71 17.47
N SER A 284 20.70 -5.14 16.28
CA SER A 284 20.57 -5.90 15.03
C SER A 284 21.57 -5.42 13.97
N PRO A 285 22.39 -6.30 13.37
CA PRO A 285 23.30 -5.96 12.27
C PRO A 285 22.61 -5.42 11.00
N ALA A 286 21.31 -5.70 10.82
CA ALA A 286 20.50 -5.21 9.70
C ALA A 286 19.77 -3.89 10.00
N GLY A 287 19.75 -3.43 11.26
CA GLY A 287 18.96 -2.28 11.72
C GLY A 287 17.44 -2.50 11.62
N ASN A 288 16.65 -1.57 12.16
CA ASN A 288 15.18 -1.60 12.04
C ASN A 288 14.73 -0.92 10.74
N TRP A 289 15.12 -1.47 9.58
CA TRP A 289 14.79 -0.87 8.27
C TRP A 289 13.27 -0.69 8.05
N TRP A 290 12.44 -1.48 8.73
CA TRP A 290 10.98 -1.40 8.71
C TRP A 290 10.40 -0.29 9.61
N HIS A 291 11.19 0.26 10.55
CA HIS A 291 10.72 1.24 11.54
C HIS A 291 10.42 2.60 10.91
N ASP A 292 11.26 3.10 10.01
CA ASP A 292 11.02 4.40 9.36
C ASP A 292 9.75 4.38 8.49
N PRO A 293 9.53 3.38 7.61
CA PRO A 293 8.26 3.23 6.90
C PRO A 293 7.05 3.11 7.83
N LEU A 294 7.18 2.38 8.94
CA LEU A 294 6.13 2.24 9.96
C LEU A 294 5.81 3.59 10.61
N ARG A 295 6.84 4.36 11.00
CA ARG A 295 6.69 5.68 11.60
C ARG A 295 5.96 6.63 10.66
N VAL A 296 6.29 6.62 9.36
CA VAL A 296 5.56 7.42 8.34
C VAL A 296 4.10 7.00 8.27
N ALA A 297 3.80 5.69 8.22
CA ALA A 297 2.43 5.19 8.21
C ALA A 297 1.64 5.57 9.48
N LEU A 298 2.31 5.58 10.63
CA LEU A 298 1.74 5.99 11.90
C LEU A 298 1.47 7.51 11.94
N GLU A 299 2.36 8.32 11.37
CA GLU A 299 2.19 9.78 11.28
C GLU A 299 1.00 10.18 10.41
N GLN A 300 0.78 9.47 9.30
CA GLN A 300 -0.39 9.62 8.43
C GLN A 300 -1.69 9.24 9.16
N GLY A 301 -1.61 8.35 10.15
CA GLY A 301 -2.71 7.99 11.04
C GLY A 301 -3.70 6.98 10.44
N ASP A 302 -3.33 6.33 9.34
CA ASP A 302 -4.25 5.46 8.60
C ASP A 302 -4.12 3.98 8.97
N VAL A 303 -2.96 3.55 9.49
CA VAL A 303 -2.71 2.14 9.86
C VAL A 303 -2.95 1.90 11.36
N ARG A 304 -3.46 0.72 11.72
CA ARG A 304 -3.56 0.28 13.13
C ARG A 304 -2.58 -0.85 13.42
N MET A 305 -1.90 -0.76 14.56
CA MET A 305 -0.73 -1.62 14.83
C MET A 305 -0.64 -2.05 16.28
N ILE A 306 -0.12 -3.26 16.48
CA ILE A 306 0.37 -3.80 17.74
C ILE A 306 1.89 -3.94 17.56
N CYS A 307 2.65 -3.20 18.37
CA CYS A 307 4.10 -3.09 18.23
C CYS A 307 4.79 -3.73 19.44
N PRO A 308 5.39 -4.92 19.30
CA PRO A 308 6.25 -5.47 20.34
C PRO A 308 7.47 -4.56 20.55
N ALA A 309 7.92 -4.42 21.79
CA ALA A 309 9.14 -3.68 22.11
C ALA A 309 9.82 -4.26 23.34
N THR A 310 11.15 -4.35 23.30
CA THR A 310 11.93 -4.53 24.53
C THR A 310 11.87 -3.23 25.35
N PRO A 311 12.14 -3.27 26.68
CA PRO A 311 12.25 -2.04 27.48
C PRO A 311 13.21 -1.04 26.86
N THR A 312 14.37 -1.49 26.37
CA THR A 312 15.36 -0.63 25.71
C THR A 312 14.86 -0.10 24.37
N GLY A 313 14.17 -0.92 23.57
CA GLY A 313 13.54 -0.47 22.32
C GLY A 313 12.43 0.55 22.54
N TYR A 314 11.63 0.39 23.59
CA TYR A 314 10.66 1.40 23.99
C TYR A 314 11.34 2.72 24.38
N LEU A 315 12.43 2.68 25.16
CA LEU A 315 13.19 3.88 25.52
C LEU A 315 13.74 4.62 24.29
N TRP A 316 14.03 3.90 23.20
CA TRP A 316 14.49 4.49 21.94
C TRP A 316 13.38 5.29 21.23
N VAL A 317 12.13 4.79 21.22
CA VAL A 317 11.00 5.46 20.54
C VAL A 317 10.15 6.36 21.43
N LYS A 318 10.25 6.24 22.77
CA LYS A 318 9.34 6.91 23.72
C LYS A 318 9.32 8.42 23.55
N ASP A 319 10.43 9.02 23.11
CA ASP A 319 10.57 10.46 23.01
C ASP A 319 10.23 11.02 21.63
N ASP A 320 10.04 10.16 20.64
CA ASP A 320 9.66 10.55 19.28
C ASP A 320 8.24 11.16 19.24
N PRO A 321 8.06 12.33 18.60
CA PRO A 321 6.76 13.02 18.54
C PRO A 321 5.64 12.19 17.91
N VAL A 322 5.93 11.38 16.88
CA VAL A 322 4.95 10.56 16.17
C VAL A 322 4.46 9.46 17.10
N TRP A 323 5.38 8.72 17.73
CA TRP A 323 5.03 7.67 18.68
C TRP A 323 4.27 8.20 19.89
N LYS A 324 4.70 9.31 20.51
CA LYS A 324 3.95 9.98 21.60
C LYS A 324 2.52 10.35 21.19
N ARG A 325 2.36 10.85 19.97
CA ARG A 325 1.06 11.30 19.46
C ARG A 325 0.14 10.14 19.13
N TRP A 326 0.64 9.07 18.54
CA TRP A 326 -0.20 8.05 17.90
C TRP A 326 -0.17 6.68 18.56
N ALA A 327 0.72 6.43 19.53
CA ALA A 327 0.79 5.17 20.25
C ALA A 327 0.31 5.29 21.72
N SER A 328 -0.26 4.20 22.21
CA SER A 328 -0.39 3.88 23.65
C SER A 328 0.70 2.88 24.03
N ALA A 329 1.22 2.96 25.25
CA ALA A 329 2.20 1.99 25.75
C ALA A 329 1.59 1.12 26.85
N MET A 330 1.82 -0.18 26.81
CA MET A 330 1.38 -1.15 27.80
C MET A 330 2.54 -2.08 28.14
N ARG A 331 2.89 -2.18 29.41
CA ARG A 331 3.90 -3.14 29.90
C ARG A 331 3.21 -4.44 30.27
N LEU A 332 3.71 -5.57 29.76
CA LEU A 332 3.25 -6.89 30.18
C LEU A 332 3.85 -7.20 31.56
N GLN A 333 3.08 -7.91 32.38
CA GLN A 333 3.59 -8.39 33.66
C GLN A 333 4.42 -9.65 33.40
N GLU A 334 5.53 -9.79 34.12
CA GLU A 334 6.24 -11.07 34.17
C GLU A 334 5.30 -12.08 34.84
N THR A 335 4.87 -13.08 34.08
CA THR A 335 4.30 -14.29 34.64
C THR A 335 5.42 -14.99 35.39
N ILE A 336 5.42 -14.88 36.71
CA ILE A 336 6.23 -15.75 37.57
C ILE A 336 5.66 -17.15 37.38
N GLU A 337 6.32 -17.99 36.56
CA GLU A 337 6.04 -19.43 36.57
C GLU A 337 6.39 -19.96 37.96
N GLY A 338 5.36 -20.18 38.78
CA GLY A 338 5.52 -20.70 40.14
C GLY A 338 4.66 -19.98 41.18
N GLU A 339 3.33 -19.96 41.01
CA GLU A 339 2.49 -20.06 42.21
C GLU A 339 2.67 -21.47 42.76
N VAL A 340 3.42 -21.56 43.85
CA VAL A 340 3.35 -22.52 44.96
C VAL A 340 2.82 -23.92 44.59
N PRO A 341 3.64 -24.98 44.69
CA PRO A 341 3.12 -26.35 44.63
C PRO A 341 1.93 -26.47 45.59
N GLN A 342 0.82 -27.03 45.11
CA GLN A 342 -0.34 -27.37 45.96
C GLN A 342 -0.05 -28.45 47.02
N GLU A 343 1.23 -28.69 47.31
CA GLU A 343 1.72 -29.61 48.32
C GLU A 343 2.87 -28.93 49.08
N LEU A 344 2.51 -28.13 50.09
CA LEU A 344 3.24 -27.97 51.36
C LEU A 344 2.28 -27.54 52.48
#